data_AF-A0A4W5LNZ5-F1
#
_entry.id   AF-A0A4W5LNZ5-F1
#
_cell.length_a   1.000
_cell.length_b   1.000
_cell.length_c   1.000
_cell.angle_alpha   90.00
_cell.angle_beta   90.00
_cell.angle_gamma   90.00
#
_symmetry.space_group_name_H-M   'P 1'
#
loop_
_entity.id
_entity.type
_entity.pdbx_description
1 polymer ?
#
loop_
_entity_poly.entity_id
_entity_poly.type
_entity_poly.pdbx_seq_one_letter_code
_entity_poly.pdbx_strand_id
1 'polypeptide(L)'
;MGPWRACTAACGSGFQSRRVDCAHRRSGRTLADQHCTWHRRPATWQHCNATTCGSECKDTTHYCAVVKRLKLCPIDMYKQRCCESCLQEDGST
;
A
#
# COMPACT_ATOMS: atom_id res chain seq x y z
N MET A 1 19.98 16.06 6.19
CA MET A 1 19.08 15.26 5.33
C MET A 1 17.67 15.53 5.79
N GLY A 2 16.72 15.72 4.87
CA GLY A 2 15.32 15.97 5.22
C GLY A 2 14.59 14.70 5.68
N PRO A 3 13.48 14.85 6.42
CA PRO A 3 12.59 13.72 6.71
C PRO A 3 11.99 13.18 5.40
N TRP A 4 11.48 11.96 5.46
CA TRP A 4 10.67 11.40 4.39
C TRP A 4 9.33 12.13 4.29
N ARG A 5 8.92 12.43 3.06
CA ARG A 5 7.58 12.91 2.74
C ARG A 5 6.57 11.78 2.92
N ALA A 6 5.29 12.13 2.97
CA ALA A 6 4.21 11.17 3.02
C ALA A 6 4.32 10.12 1.89
N CYS A 7 3.84 8.91 2.19
CA CYS A 7 3.74 7.84 1.20
C CYS A 7 2.84 8.28 0.04
N THR A 8 3.22 7.97 -1.19
CA THR A 8 2.39 8.24 -2.38
C THR A 8 1.08 7.47 -2.35
N ALA A 9 1.06 6.32 -1.67
CA ALA A 9 -0.12 5.51 -1.50
C ALA A 9 -0.86 5.92 -0.22
N ALA A 10 -2.17 6.18 -0.34
CA ALA A 10 -3.03 6.40 0.82
C ALA A 10 -3.29 5.09 1.60
N CYS A 11 -3.20 3.95 0.91
CA CYS A 11 -3.28 2.62 1.48
C CYS A 11 -2.44 1.64 0.63
N GLY A 12 -2.04 0.49 1.18
CA GLY A 12 -1.23 -0.51 0.48
C GLY A 12 0.23 -0.07 0.31
N SER A 13 0.90 -0.57 -0.72
CA SER A 13 2.32 -0.28 -0.98
C SER A 13 2.50 0.94 -1.89
N GLY A 14 3.47 1.78 -1.57
CA GLY A 14 3.82 2.96 -2.36
C GLY A 14 5.28 3.36 -2.18
N PHE A 15 5.57 4.62 -2.50
CA PHE A 15 6.91 5.19 -2.41
C PHE A 15 6.89 6.49 -1.61
N GLN A 16 8.00 6.79 -0.96
CA GLN A 16 8.22 8.07 -0.29
C GLN A 16 9.55 8.65 -0.72
N SER A 17 9.62 9.99 -0.79
CA SER A 17 10.82 10.73 -1.16
C SER A 17 11.32 11.60 -0.03
N ARG A 18 12.63 11.88 -0.02
CA ARG A 18 13.23 12.85 0.91
C ARG A 18 14.23 13.74 0.20
N ARG A 19 14.46 14.91 0.79
CA ARG A 19 15.49 15.83 0.31
C ARG A 19 16.87 15.42 0.84
N VAL A 20 17.85 15.36 -0.04
CA VAL A 20 19.25 15.09 0.27
C VAL A 20 20.09 16.20 -0.33
N ASP A 21 20.66 17.02 0.54
CA ASP A 21 21.55 18.13 0.20
C ASP A 21 22.98 17.82 0.66
N CYS A 22 23.96 18.30 -0.11
CA CYS A 22 25.35 18.36 0.35
C CYS A 22 25.47 19.38 1.48
N ALA A 23 26.12 19.03 2.60
CA ALA A 23 26.27 19.93 3.74
C ALA A 23 27.68 19.86 4.32
N HIS A 24 28.19 21.02 4.76
CA HIS A 24 29.49 21.10 5.41
C HIS A 24 29.44 20.41 6.78
N ARG A 25 30.37 19.47 7.02
CA ARG A 25 30.35 18.59 8.19
C ARG A 25 30.35 19.31 9.54
N ARG A 26 31.05 20.44 9.66
CA ARG A 26 31.16 21.18 10.95
C ARG A 26 30.10 22.25 11.13
N SER A 27 29.76 22.96 10.06
CA SER A 27 28.84 24.12 10.15
C SER A 27 27.41 23.79 9.77
N GLY A 28 27.14 22.60 9.20
CA GLY A 28 25.81 22.20 8.73
C GLY A 28 25.30 22.97 7.51
N ARG A 29 26.08 23.92 6.99
CA ARG A 29 25.67 24.77 5.86
C ARG A 29 25.53 23.94 4.59
N THR A 30 24.42 24.11 3.87
CA THR A 30 24.20 23.51 2.56
C THR A 30 25.25 24.01 1.55
N LEU A 31 25.82 23.09 0.80
CA LEU A 31 26.83 23.32 -0.23
C LEU A 31 26.27 22.90 -1.59
N ALA A 32 26.95 23.30 -2.66
CA ALA A 32 26.67 22.77 -4.00
C ALA A 32 26.95 21.26 -4.06
N ASP A 33 26.11 20.52 -4.80
CA ASP A 33 26.20 19.06 -4.92
C ASP A 33 27.57 18.57 -5.42
N GLN A 34 28.28 19.39 -6.20
CA GLN A 34 29.63 19.10 -6.70
C GLN A 34 30.66 18.86 -5.60
N HIS A 35 30.46 19.38 -4.38
CA HIS A 35 31.36 19.10 -3.26
C HIS A 35 31.15 17.70 -2.66
N CYS A 36 30.07 17.02 -3.01
CA CYS A 36 29.71 15.71 -2.49
C CYS A 36 29.71 14.61 -3.57
N THR A 37 30.13 14.89 -4.81
CA THR A 37 30.11 13.92 -5.93
C THR A 37 30.93 12.66 -5.67
N TRP A 38 32.03 12.76 -4.90
CA TRP A 38 32.87 11.63 -4.52
C TRP A 38 32.30 10.81 -3.34
N HIS A 39 31.20 11.26 -2.74
CA HIS A 39 30.54 10.58 -1.64
C HIS A 39 29.32 9.80 -2.13
N ARG A 40 29.06 8.65 -1.50
CA ARG A 40 27.85 7.88 -1.78
C ARG A 40 26.62 8.69 -1.40
N ARG A 41 25.81 9.08 -2.40
CA ARG A 41 24.56 9.78 -2.17
C ARG A 41 23.56 8.86 -1.46
N PRO A 42 23.00 9.27 -0.31
CA PRO A 42 21.91 8.54 0.33
C PRO A 42 20.71 8.38 -0.60
N ALA A 43 19.93 7.33 -0.41
CA ALA A 43 18.69 7.12 -1.15
C ALA A 43 17.75 8.31 -0.98
N THR A 44 17.25 8.84 -2.10
CA THR A 44 16.23 9.90 -2.15
C THR A 44 14.81 9.34 -2.22
N TRP A 45 14.68 8.03 -2.45
CA TRP A 45 13.43 7.29 -2.55
C TRP A 45 13.52 5.97 -1.77
N GLN A 46 12.41 5.55 -1.18
CA GLN A 46 12.26 4.21 -0.60
C GLN A 46 10.81 3.74 -0.68
N HIS A 47 10.59 2.43 -0.55
CA HIS A 47 9.26 1.87 -0.40
C HIS A 47 8.63 2.30 0.94
N CYS A 48 7.31 2.45 0.93
CA CYS A 48 6.49 2.60 2.13
C CYS A 48 5.29 1.67 2.02
N ASN A 49 4.85 1.16 3.17
CA ASN A 49 3.56 0.51 3.29
C ASN A 49 2.66 1.46 4.08
N ALA A 50 1.64 1.99 3.42
CA ALA A 50 0.52 2.65 4.06
C ALA A 50 -0.39 1.60 4.72
N THR A 51 -1.42 2.04 5.42
CA THR A 51 -2.44 1.16 5.99
C THR A 51 -2.95 0.20 4.91
N THR A 52 -3.28 -1.03 5.29
CA THR A 52 -3.86 -1.99 4.34
C THR A 52 -5.02 -1.32 3.62
N CYS A 53 -4.98 -1.29 2.28
CA CYS A 53 -6.17 -0.94 1.53
C CYS A 53 -7.22 -1.94 1.99
N GLY A 54 -8.37 -1.44 2.42
CA GLY A 54 -9.53 -2.29 2.56
C GLY A 54 -9.76 -2.92 1.21
N SER A 55 -9.30 -4.15 1.00
CA SER A 55 -9.96 -5.08 0.11
C SER A 55 -11.28 -5.36 0.81
N GLU A 56 -12.17 -4.36 0.81
CA GLU A 56 -13.43 -4.45 1.50
C GLU A 56 -14.26 -5.42 0.67
N CYS A 57 -14.11 -6.69 1.02
CA CYS A 57 -14.82 -7.80 0.47
C CYS A 57 -16.27 -7.61 0.87
N LYS A 58 -17.01 -6.90 0.03
CA LYS A 58 -18.39 -6.53 0.24
C LYS A 58 -19.26 -7.23 -0.76
N ASP A 59 -20.46 -7.58 -0.31
CA ASP A 59 -21.50 -8.02 -1.22
C ASP A 59 -21.94 -6.85 -2.11
N THR A 60 -21.86 -7.06 -3.42
CA THR A 60 -22.27 -6.09 -4.44
C THR A 60 -23.76 -6.24 -4.81
N THR A 61 -24.43 -7.25 -4.29
CA THR A 61 -25.84 -7.56 -4.59
C THR A 61 -26.62 -7.98 -3.35
N HIS A 62 -27.90 -7.64 -3.29
CA HIS A 62 -28.77 -7.95 -2.14
C HIS A 62 -29.14 -9.44 -2.03
N TYR A 63 -29.05 -10.20 -3.13
CA TYR A 63 -29.41 -11.63 -3.15
C TYR A 63 -28.29 -12.54 -2.64
N CYS A 64 -27.20 -11.99 -2.08
CA CYS A 64 -26.08 -12.78 -1.57
C CYS A 64 -26.45 -13.71 -0.41
N ALA A 65 -27.43 -13.33 0.42
CA ALA A 65 -28.02 -14.22 1.41
C ALA A 65 -28.75 -15.43 0.79
N VAL A 66 -29.30 -15.29 -0.42
CA VAL A 66 -29.93 -16.38 -1.17
C VAL A 66 -28.86 -17.27 -1.82
N VAL A 67 -27.83 -16.67 -2.41
CA VAL A 67 -26.66 -17.38 -2.97
C VAL A 67 -26.01 -18.26 -1.92
N LYS A 68 -25.78 -17.74 -0.70
CA LYS A 68 -25.26 -18.49 0.43
C LYS A 68 -26.17 -19.67 0.79
N ARG A 69 -27.47 -19.41 0.98
CA ARG A 69 -28.46 -20.43 1.35
C ARG A 69 -28.61 -21.55 0.29
N LEU A 70 -28.49 -21.21 -0.98
CA LEU A 70 -28.58 -22.14 -2.10
C LEU A 70 -27.24 -22.79 -2.46
N LYS A 71 -26.17 -22.55 -1.69
CA LYS A 71 -24.81 -23.06 -1.93
C LYS A 71 -24.31 -22.76 -3.35
N LEU A 72 -24.62 -21.57 -3.85
CA LEU A 72 -24.22 -21.10 -5.18
C LEU A 72 -22.87 -20.36 -5.16
N CYS A 73 -22.24 -20.20 -4.00
CA CYS A 73 -20.90 -19.62 -3.83
C CYS A 73 -19.76 -20.29 -4.65
N PRO A 74 -19.81 -21.61 -4.98
CA PRO A 74 -18.82 -22.22 -5.87
C PRO A 74 -18.86 -21.68 -7.32
N ILE A 75 -19.94 -21.01 -7.72
CA ILE A 75 -20.07 -20.44 -9.06
C ILE A 75 -19.34 -19.09 -9.10
N ASP A 76 -18.37 -18.94 -10.01
CA ASP A 76 -17.49 -17.76 -10.10
C ASP A 76 -18.24 -16.43 -10.18
N MET A 77 -19.34 -16.38 -10.95
CA MET A 77 -20.17 -15.18 -11.07
C MET A 77 -20.74 -14.73 -9.72
N TYR A 78 -21.11 -15.67 -8.85
CA TYR A 78 -21.61 -15.37 -7.51
C TYR A 78 -20.46 -15.10 -6.53
N LYS A 79 -19.34 -15.81 -6.65
CA LYS A 79 -18.12 -15.59 -5.85
C LYS A 79 -17.56 -14.17 -6.01
N GLN A 80 -17.60 -13.61 -7.22
CA GLN A 80 -17.17 -12.23 -7.47
C GLN A 80 -18.11 -11.19 -6.88
N ARG A 81 -19.42 -11.50 -6.78
CA ARG A 81 -20.46 -10.53 -6.41
C ARG A 81 -20.86 -10.61 -4.94
N CYS A 82 -20.72 -11.78 -4.33
CA CYS A 82 -21.13 -12.09 -2.97
C CYS A 82 -19.93 -12.43 -2.12
N CYS A 83 -18.97 -11.51 -2.07
CA CYS A 83 -17.68 -11.71 -1.44
C CYS A 83 -17.86 -12.00 0.07
N GLU A 84 -18.56 -11.13 0.81
CA GLU A 84 -18.73 -11.27 2.26
C GLU A 84 -19.56 -12.50 2.62
N SER A 85 -20.66 -12.71 1.88
CA SER A 85 -21.54 -13.88 2.07
C SER A 85 -20.85 -15.21 1.79
N CYS A 86 -19.94 -15.26 0.80
CA CYS A 86 -19.26 -16.49 0.38
C CYS A 86 -17.89 -16.71 1.05
N LEU A 87 -17.32 -15.74 1.77
CA LEU A 87 -16.13 -15.95 2.60
C LEU A 87 -16.42 -16.80 3.85
N GLN A 88 -17.67 -16.81 4.33
CA GLN A 88 -18.08 -17.57 5.51
C GLN A 88 -18.40 -19.06 5.21
N GLU A 89 -17.84 -19.63 4.13
CA GLU A 89 -18.06 -21.02 3.70
C GLU A 89 -16.73 -21.81 3.59
N ASP A 90 -15.63 -21.31 4.19
CA ASP A 90 -14.39 -22.08 4.35
C ASP A 90 -14.48 -22.91 5.65
N GLY A 91 -15.26 -24.00 5.59
CA GLY A 91 -15.54 -24.81 6.78
C GLY A 91 -16.56 -25.91 6.59
N SER A 92 -16.34 -26.84 5.65
CA SER A 92 -16.92 -28.17 5.77
C SER A 92 -16.14 -29.22 4.97
N THR A 93 -15.37 -30.02 5.73
CA THR A 93 -14.66 -31.27 5.42
C THR A 93 -13.28 -31.15 4.78
#